data_AF-C0EMU0-F1
#
_entry.id   AF-C0EMU0-F1
#
_cell.length_a   1.000
_cell.length_b   1.000
_cell.length_c   1.000
_cell.angle_alpha   90.00
_cell.angle_beta   90.00
_cell.angle_gamma   90.00
#
_symmetry.space_group_name_H-M   'P 1'
#
loop_
_entity.id
_entity.type
_entity.pdbx_description
1 polymer ?
#
loop_
_entity_poly.entity_id
_entity_poly.type
_entity_poly.pdbx_seq_one_letter_code
_entity_poly.pdbx_strand_id
1 'polypeptide(L)'
;MLQTYLNQLTPSELADSVKNTVDGFMGKLSQTKPKIAQNVLLLGNVQSGKTAQVLGVLSALADDGDHKVFLYLTTDSVDLQEQTVKRAKDNLKNFIVLSENDDRSFMQVMKANNPILVVIKKNARVLKRWRNLFASQSSLKGYPLVIVDDEADAASLNTNTDKLDKDASTINKLLNDIKNSCCQSLFIQLTATPQSLLLQHEESDWQPEFIHFFEAGEKYIGGNFVFSDPPSYIVRFIDSELDDMKDASGEIAEGVKQALHSFLLTCAEFALCGKTNCNFALHPSYKIQDHQAFSQKIQAFLNDLVQAINSGENFADSFKEGYLDLQKTKPDIHHFEEIYEKLTELLENKQIYTLVVNSQTESDFDLERGFNIIIGGNVIGRGLTIPKLQTVYYSRAAKKPNADTFWQHSRIFGYDRDKSLLRLYIPFDVYYFFVQLNQANNLIIEQAKNSDGNIQVIYPKSINPTRRNVLKSDSINQMVGGVNYFPLRPNENNLLTINNLLPSVLTNKVQSDLYKIDIEELFLILDKLGNYVSDDWDKERFIAGIEALKTQHPAFKIYVLVKTERNLSRATGTMLSEDDRKLGEKYPDDLFLTLYQVVGSKDKGWQGKDFWLPNIKLPHKGLVYWGVK
;
A
#
# COMPACT_ATOMS: atom_id res chain seq x y z
N MET A 1 14.94 -27.77 2.94
CA MET A 1 13.65 -27.33 2.38
C MET A 1 13.86 -26.10 1.52
N LEU A 2 14.44 -25.03 2.07
CA LEU A 2 14.69 -23.78 1.36
C LEU A 2 15.50 -23.96 0.07
N GLN A 3 16.64 -24.66 0.12
CA GLN A 3 17.46 -24.85 -1.08
C GLN A 3 16.71 -25.57 -2.21
N THR A 4 15.88 -26.56 -1.85
CA THR A 4 15.03 -27.27 -2.81
C THR A 4 13.98 -26.36 -3.44
N TYR A 5 13.42 -25.42 -2.67
CA TYR A 5 12.49 -24.41 -3.16
C TYR A 5 13.18 -23.40 -4.09
N LEU A 6 14.31 -22.84 -3.67
CA LEU A 6 15.09 -21.88 -4.45
C LEU A 6 15.49 -22.42 -5.83
N ASN A 7 15.90 -23.70 -5.89
CA ASN A 7 16.31 -24.34 -7.14
C ASN A 7 15.15 -24.50 -8.17
N GLN A 8 13.90 -24.34 -7.76
CA GLN A 8 12.73 -24.45 -8.63
C GLN A 8 12.25 -23.10 -9.17
N LEU A 9 12.72 -21.99 -8.58
CA LEU A 9 12.28 -20.66 -8.96
C LEU A 9 12.94 -20.22 -10.26
N THR A 10 12.10 -19.84 -11.22
CA THR A 10 12.51 -19.25 -12.49
C THR A 10 11.83 -17.90 -12.68
N PRO A 11 12.56 -16.84 -13.06
CA PRO A 11 14.00 -16.79 -13.36
C PRO A 11 14.88 -16.86 -12.09
N SER A 12 16.20 -17.07 -12.24
CA SER A 12 17.15 -17.14 -11.12
C SER A 12 17.14 -15.89 -10.23
N GLU A 13 16.90 -14.72 -10.84
CA GLU A 13 16.72 -13.44 -10.14
C GLU A 13 15.64 -13.51 -9.05
N LEU A 14 14.57 -14.30 -9.26
CA LEU A 14 13.53 -14.51 -8.26
C LEU A 14 14.05 -15.34 -7.09
N ALA A 15 14.90 -16.35 -7.35
CA ALA A 15 15.52 -17.15 -6.30
C ALA A 15 16.44 -16.29 -5.42
N ASP A 16 17.24 -15.42 -6.03
CA ASP A 16 18.13 -14.50 -5.29
C ASP A 16 17.33 -13.51 -4.43
N SER A 17 16.25 -12.95 -4.99
CA SER A 17 15.33 -12.09 -4.24
C SER A 17 14.70 -12.82 -3.04
N VAL A 18 14.22 -14.06 -3.24
CA VAL A 18 13.67 -14.89 -2.15
C VAL A 18 14.72 -15.18 -1.09
N LYS A 19 15.94 -15.51 -1.48
CA LYS A 19 17.03 -15.76 -0.55
C LYS A 19 17.33 -14.53 0.32
N ASN A 20 17.44 -13.35 -0.28
CA ASN A 20 17.68 -12.11 0.47
C ASN A 20 16.54 -11.80 1.46
N THR A 21 15.28 -12.01 1.05
CA THR A 21 14.12 -11.85 1.93
C THR A 21 14.19 -12.82 3.11
N VAL A 22 14.51 -14.08 2.85
CA VAL A 22 14.63 -15.10 3.90
C VAL A 22 15.74 -14.73 4.89
N ASP A 23 16.94 -14.40 4.38
CA ASP A 23 18.09 -14.07 5.23
C ASP A 23 17.79 -12.86 6.13
N GLY A 24 17.21 -11.80 5.57
CA GLY A 24 16.84 -10.61 6.33
C GLY A 24 15.68 -10.83 7.31
N PHE A 25 14.65 -11.59 6.90
CA PHE A 25 13.52 -11.92 7.76
C PHE A 25 13.96 -12.78 8.96
N MET A 26 14.72 -13.85 8.71
CA MET A 26 15.22 -14.74 9.76
C MET A 26 16.20 -14.01 10.69
N GLY A 27 17.02 -13.11 10.14
CA GLY A 27 17.87 -12.21 10.92
C GLY A 27 17.07 -11.37 11.92
N LYS A 28 16.03 -10.66 11.48
CA LYS A 28 15.16 -9.88 12.36
C LYS A 28 14.41 -10.75 13.37
N LEU A 29 13.89 -11.91 12.93
CA LEU A 29 13.18 -12.83 13.81
C LEU A 29 14.06 -13.32 14.96
N SER A 30 15.33 -13.64 14.69
CA SER A 30 16.29 -14.10 15.71
C SER A 30 16.66 -13.04 16.76
N GLN A 31 16.57 -11.76 16.40
CA GLN A 31 16.86 -10.62 17.29
C GLN A 31 15.63 -10.18 18.08
N THR A 32 14.44 -10.60 17.67
CA THR A 32 13.19 -10.21 18.31
C THR A 32 12.93 -11.07 19.54
N LYS A 33 12.52 -10.42 20.64
CA LYS A 33 12.22 -11.12 21.89
C LYS A 33 11.07 -12.13 21.68
N PRO A 34 11.25 -13.42 22.02
CA PRO A 34 10.20 -14.42 21.86
C PRO A 34 8.96 -14.09 22.69
N LYS A 35 7.78 -14.26 22.08
CA LYS A 35 6.47 -14.19 22.73
C LYS A 35 5.71 -15.49 22.47
N ILE A 36 4.71 -15.78 23.30
CA ILE A 36 3.80 -16.91 23.03
C ILE A 36 3.14 -16.72 21.67
N ALA A 37 2.68 -15.51 21.38
CA ALA A 37 2.09 -15.18 20.10
C ALA A 37 2.77 -13.94 19.53
N GLN A 38 3.53 -14.13 18.46
CA GLN A 38 4.37 -13.10 17.85
C GLN A 38 3.78 -12.70 16.51
N ASN A 39 3.48 -11.42 16.30
CA ASN A 39 3.07 -10.94 14.98
C ASN A 39 4.25 -10.24 14.31
N VAL A 40 4.38 -10.43 13.00
CA VAL A 40 5.44 -9.80 12.20
C VAL A 40 4.85 -9.37 10.87
N LEU A 41 5.35 -8.28 10.31
CA LEU A 41 4.87 -7.77 9.03
C LEU A 41 5.90 -8.07 7.93
N LEU A 42 5.48 -8.86 6.95
CA LEU A 42 6.20 -9.04 5.69
C LEU A 42 5.58 -8.12 4.63
N LEU A 43 6.26 -7.02 4.34
CA LEU A 43 5.79 -5.96 3.44
C LEU A 43 6.45 -6.10 2.07
N GLY A 44 5.65 -5.96 1.00
CA GLY A 44 6.18 -5.87 -0.36
C GLY A 44 5.26 -5.09 -1.28
N ASN A 45 5.76 -4.69 -2.45
CA ASN A 45 4.95 -3.92 -3.39
C ASN A 45 3.75 -4.73 -3.94
N VAL A 46 2.72 -4.04 -4.44
CA VAL A 46 1.55 -4.69 -5.09
C VAL A 46 2.04 -5.50 -6.30
N GLN A 47 1.66 -6.78 -6.41
CA GLN A 47 2.13 -7.67 -7.49
C GLN A 47 3.66 -7.87 -7.59
N SER A 48 4.39 -7.66 -6.49
CA SER A 48 5.85 -7.88 -6.43
C SER A 48 6.30 -9.34 -6.33
N GLY A 49 5.38 -10.30 -6.22
CA GLY A 49 5.70 -11.71 -5.99
C GLY A 49 5.63 -12.16 -4.53
N LYS A 50 4.86 -11.45 -3.68
CA LYS A 50 4.62 -11.73 -2.25
C LYS A 50 4.52 -13.22 -1.89
N THR A 51 3.74 -14.00 -2.65
CA THR A 51 3.56 -15.44 -2.41
C THR A 51 4.87 -16.22 -2.49
N ALA A 52 5.71 -15.97 -3.49
CA ALA A 52 6.99 -16.67 -3.61
C ALA A 52 7.92 -16.36 -2.43
N GLN A 53 7.96 -15.09 -2.03
CA GLN A 53 8.75 -14.62 -0.89
C GLN A 53 8.36 -15.32 0.40
N VAL A 54 7.06 -15.35 0.71
CA VAL A 54 6.59 -15.99 1.95
C VAL A 54 6.77 -17.50 1.93
N LEU A 55 6.58 -18.18 0.79
CA LEU A 55 6.85 -19.63 0.69
C LEU A 55 8.34 -19.95 0.91
N GLY A 56 9.25 -19.02 0.56
CA GLY A 56 10.66 -19.10 0.93
C GLY A 56 10.87 -19.03 2.43
N VAL A 57 10.22 -18.07 3.10
CA VAL A 57 10.26 -17.95 4.57
C VAL A 57 9.71 -19.21 5.24
N LEU A 58 8.59 -19.76 4.76
CA LEU A 58 8.05 -21.02 5.31
C LEU A 58 9.01 -22.19 5.11
N SER A 59 9.68 -22.24 3.95
CA SER A 59 10.69 -23.27 3.67
C SER A 59 11.89 -23.17 4.60
N ALA A 60 12.32 -21.95 4.95
CA ALA A 60 13.41 -21.73 5.89
C ALA A 60 13.02 -22.09 7.33
N LEU A 61 11.82 -21.70 7.77
CA LEU A 61 11.28 -22.10 9.07
C LEU A 61 11.14 -23.62 9.18
N ALA A 62 10.70 -24.30 8.12
CA ALA A 62 10.63 -25.76 8.11
C ALA A 62 12.00 -26.47 8.18
N ASP A 63 13.11 -25.77 7.91
CA ASP A 63 14.46 -26.33 7.98
C ASP A 63 15.02 -26.38 9.41
N ASP A 64 14.42 -25.69 10.39
CA ASP A 64 14.89 -25.75 11.78
C ASP A 64 14.51 -27.04 12.52
N GLY A 65 13.55 -27.80 12.00
CA GLY A 65 13.07 -29.06 12.58
C GLY A 65 12.04 -28.92 13.70
N ASP A 66 11.81 -27.71 14.20
CA ASP A 66 10.83 -27.39 15.25
C ASP A 66 9.48 -26.99 14.64
N HIS A 67 9.49 -26.26 13.52
CA HIS A 67 8.27 -25.84 12.84
C HIS A 67 7.73 -26.93 11.90
N LYS A 68 6.64 -27.58 12.33
CA LYS A 68 5.97 -28.63 11.56
C LYS A 68 4.65 -28.19 10.92
N VAL A 69 3.89 -27.32 11.58
CA VAL A 69 2.51 -27.00 11.19
C VAL A 69 2.40 -25.55 10.73
N PHE A 70 1.93 -25.38 9.51
CA PHE A 70 1.80 -24.09 8.83
C PHE A 70 0.35 -23.88 8.37
N LEU A 71 -0.16 -22.67 8.54
CA LEU A 71 -1.49 -22.25 8.10
C LEU A 71 -1.37 -21.04 7.18
N TYR A 72 -1.84 -21.15 5.94
CA TYR A 72 -1.88 -20.04 4.98
C TYR A 72 -3.33 -19.57 4.82
N LEU A 73 -3.59 -18.33 5.20
CA LEU A 73 -4.90 -17.69 5.14
C LEU A 73 -4.99 -16.84 3.87
N THR A 74 -5.93 -17.18 2.98
CA THR A 74 -6.26 -16.35 1.81
C THR A 74 -7.47 -15.48 2.09
N THR A 75 -7.76 -14.52 1.21
CA THR A 75 -9.05 -13.81 1.21
C THR A 75 -10.22 -14.79 0.99
N ASP A 76 -11.46 -14.37 1.29
CA ASP A 76 -12.65 -15.20 1.08
C ASP A 76 -13.01 -15.31 -0.41
N SER A 77 -12.18 -16.02 -1.16
CA SER A 77 -12.32 -16.33 -2.58
C SER A 77 -11.87 -17.76 -2.80
N VAL A 78 -12.71 -18.53 -3.48
CA VAL A 78 -12.42 -19.94 -3.81
C VAL A 78 -11.24 -20.00 -4.78
N ASP A 79 -11.25 -19.20 -5.85
CA ASP A 79 -10.21 -19.24 -6.88
C ASP A 79 -8.83 -18.84 -6.34
N LEU A 80 -8.78 -17.83 -5.47
CA LEU A 80 -7.52 -17.42 -4.85
C LEU A 80 -6.98 -18.50 -3.91
N GLN A 81 -7.88 -19.21 -3.21
CA GLN A 81 -7.51 -20.33 -2.36
C GLN A 81 -6.97 -21.50 -3.21
N GLU A 82 -7.67 -21.88 -4.27
CA GLU A 82 -7.28 -22.97 -5.16
C GLU A 82 -5.96 -22.66 -5.90
N GLN A 83 -5.80 -21.43 -6.38
CA GLN A 83 -4.56 -20.96 -7.00
C GLN A 83 -3.39 -21.02 -6.02
N THR A 84 -3.61 -20.65 -4.76
CA THR A 84 -2.58 -20.71 -3.71
C THR A 84 -2.23 -22.16 -3.35
N VAL A 85 -3.21 -23.06 -3.25
CA VAL A 85 -2.99 -24.50 -3.07
C VAL A 85 -2.15 -25.07 -4.21
N LYS A 86 -2.51 -24.77 -5.46
CA LYS A 86 -1.79 -25.24 -6.64
C LYS A 86 -0.34 -24.75 -6.62
N ARG A 87 -0.12 -23.45 -6.43
CA ARG A 87 1.22 -22.86 -6.31
C ARG A 87 2.03 -23.50 -5.19
N ALA A 88 1.44 -23.71 -4.02
CA ALA A 88 2.12 -24.35 -2.90
C ALA A 88 2.51 -25.80 -3.22
N LYS A 89 1.62 -26.58 -3.83
CA LYS A 89 1.91 -27.98 -4.26
C LYS A 89 3.03 -28.03 -5.31
N ASP A 90 2.99 -27.14 -6.28
CA ASP A 90 3.95 -27.13 -7.39
C ASP A 90 5.36 -26.77 -6.90
N ASN A 91 5.47 -25.90 -5.90
CA ASN A 91 6.73 -25.32 -5.44
C ASN A 91 7.31 -25.96 -4.16
N LEU A 92 6.46 -26.36 -3.20
CA LEU A 92 6.87 -26.92 -1.91
C LEU A 92 6.85 -28.46 -1.93
N LYS A 93 7.64 -29.07 -2.81
CA LYS A 93 7.62 -30.53 -3.06
C LYS A 93 7.82 -31.43 -1.83
N ASN A 94 8.44 -30.91 -0.78
CA ASN A 94 8.70 -31.66 0.46
C ASN A 94 7.66 -31.40 1.56
N PHE A 95 6.72 -30.48 1.34
CA PHE A 95 5.59 -30.22 2.23
C PHE A 95 4.42 -31.14 1.87
N ILE A 96 3.61 -31.50 2.87
CA ILE A 96 2.27 -32.00 2.64
C ILE A 96 1.34 -30.78 2.59
N VAL A 97 0.83 -30.47 1.41
CA VAL A 97 -0.06 -29.32 1.20
C VAL A 97 -1.52 -29.78 1.19
N LEU A 98 -2.29 -29.25 2.13
CA LEU A 98 -3.71 -29.52 2.33
C LEU A 98 -4.56 -28.31 1.92
N SER A 99 -5.70 -28.58 1.30
CA SER A 99 -6.74 -27.59 1.02
C SER A 99 -7.70 -27.48 2.22
N GLU A 100 -8.59 -26.49 2.18
CA GLU A 100 -9.53 -26.23 3.27
C GLU A 100 -10.51 -27.37 3.56
N ASN A 101 -10.69 -28.30 2.62
CA ASN A 101 -11.60 -29.45 2.71
C ASN A 101 -10.90 -30.76 3.11
N ASP A 102 -9.59 -30.71 3.38
CA ASP A 102 -8.78 -31.87 3.77
C ASP A 102 -8.72 -32.06 5.31
N ASP A 103 -9.71 -31.54 6.05
CA ASP A 103 -9.72 -31.57 7.52
C ASP A 103 -9.70 -33.01 8.09
N ARG A 104 -10.27 -33.98 7.35
CA ARG A 104 -10.29 -35.40 7.74
C ARG A 104 -8.93 -36.09 7.58
N SER A 105 -8.12 -35.69 6.60
CA SER A 105 -6.81 -36.30 6.33
C SER A 105 -5.70 -35.67 7.17
N PHE A 106 -5.93 -34.48 7.74
CA PHE A 106 -4.96 -33.77 8.59
C PHE A 106 -4.32 -34.67 9.67
N MET A 107 -5.14 -35.47 10.37
CA MET A 107 -4.65 -36.36 11.43
C MET A 107 -3.77 -37.50 10.93
N GLN A 108 -4.03 -37.99 9.72
CA GLN A 108 -3.21 -39.02 9.11
C GLN A 108 -1.83 -38.47 8.75
N VAL A 109 -1.78 -37.26 8.18
CA VAL A 109 -0.53 -36.65 7.73
C VAL A 109 0.32 -36.09 8.88
N MET A 110 -0.28 -35.75 10.02
CA MET A 110 0.45 -35.37 11.24
C MET A 110 1.45 -36.44 11.72
N LYS A 111 1.26 -37.71 11.35
CA LYS A 111 2.18 -38.81 11.64
C LYS A 111 3.40 -38.83 10.72
N ALA A 112 3.36 -38.15 9.58
CA ALA A 112 4.51 -38.03 8.68
C ALA A 112 5.57 -37.09 9.27
N ASN A 113 6.80 -37.22 8.81
CA ASN A 113 7.90 -36.33 9.21
C ASN A 113 7.93 -35.03 8.39
N ASN A 114 7.12 -34.94 7.34
CA ASN A 114 7.07 -33.76 6.48
C ASN A 114 6.39 -32.57 7.20
N PRO A 115 6.84 -31.34 6.91
CA PRO A 115 6.09 -30.12 7.20
C PRO A 115 4.72 -30.14 6.53
N ILE A 116 3.71 -29.59 7.21
CA ILE A 116 2.31 -29.58 6.74
C ILE A 116 1.88 -28.14 6.55
N LEU A 117 1.47 -27.79 5.33
CA LEU A 117 0.87 -26.50 5.00
C LEU A 117 -0.62 -26.68 4.71
N VAL A 118 -1.46 -26.04 5.52
CA VAL A 118 -2.90 -25.98 5.28
C VAL A 118 -3.25 -24.62 4.69
N VAL A 119 -3.85 -24.60 3.50
CA VAL A 119 -4.28 -23.36 2.84
C VAL A 119 -5.79 -23.21 2.98
N ILE A 120 -6.26 -22.17 3.67
CA ILE A 120 -7.68 -21.94 3.93
C ILE A 120 -8.08 -20.49 3.67
N LYS A 121 -9.34 -20.27 3.31
CA LYS A 121 -9.87 -18.90 3.16
C LYS A 121 -10.34 -18.29 4.48
N LYS A 122 -10.26 -16.96 4.59
CA LYS A 122 -10.78 -16.15 5.72
C LYS A 122 -12.30 -16.09 5.77
N ASN A 123 -12.94 -17.25 5.83
CA ASN A 123 -14.38 -17.44 5.93
C ASN A 123 -14.76 -17.98 7.31
N ALA A 124 -15.80 -17.42 7.93
CA ALA A 124 -16.18 -17.76 9.30
C ALA A 124 -16.47 -19.26 9.49
N ARG A 125 -17.11 -19.93 8.51
CA ARG A 125 -17.42 -21.36 8.60
C ARG A 125 -16.15 -22.21 8.50
N VAL A 126 -15.26 -21.88 7.56
CA VAL A 126 -13.99 -22.58 7.35
C VAL A 126 -13.08 -22.41 8.56
N LEU A 127 -12.88 -21.17 9.01
CA LEU A 127 -12.06 -20.87 10.20
C LEU A 127 -12.59 -21.59 11.45
N LYS A 128 -13.91 -21.60 11.67
CA LYS A 128 -14.51 -22.31 12.81
C LYS A 128 -14.24 -23.82 12.76
N ARG A 129 -14.30 -24.44 11.57
CA ARG A 129 -13.97 -25.86 11.38
C ARG A 129 -12.51 -26.14 11.76
N TRP A 130 -11.58 -25.38 11.19
CA TRP A 130 -10.14 -25.56 11.45
C TRP A 130 -9.73 -25.19 12.88
N ARG A 131 -10.34 -24.16 13.47
CA ARG A 131 -10.15 -23.81 14.88
C ARG A 131 -10.56 -24.96 15.80
N ASN A 132 -11.72 -25.56 15.56
CA ASN A 132 -12.19 -26.70 16.36
C ASN A 132 -11.27 -27.91 16.20
N LEU A 133 -10.79 -28.16 14.98
CA LEU A 133 -9.79 -29.18 14.72
C LEU A 133 -8.55 -28.91 15.58
N PHE A 134 -7.92 -27.73 15.46
CA PHE A 134 -6.72 -27.41 16.22
C PHE A 134 -6.91 -27.48 17.74
N ALA A 135 -8.02 -26.93 18.26
CA ALA A 135 -8.33 -26.96 19.70
C ALA A 135 -8.54 -28.38 20.25
N SER A 136 -9.03 -29.31 19.42
CA SER A 136 -9.30 -30.69 19.83
C SER A 136 -8.07 -31.60 19.88
N GLN A 137 -6.93 -31.18 19.32
CA GLN A 137 -5.75 -32.03 19.19
C GLN A 137 -4.67 -31.68 20.22
N SER A 138 -4.52 -32.53 21.24
CA SER A 138 -3.46 -32.37 22.25
C SER A 138 -2.05 -32.43 21.65
N SER A 139 -1.85 -33.19 20.57
CA SER A 139 -0.55 -33.30 19.88
C SER A 139 -0.08 -32.00 19.23
N LEU A 140 -1.00 -31.09 18.89
CA LEU A 140 -0.64 -29.78 18.31
C LEU A 140 -0.12 -28.80 19.37
N LYS A 141 -0.48 -28.99 20.64
CA LYS A 141 0.01 -28.14 21.73
C LYS A 141 1.53 -28.16 21.90
N GLY A 142 2.21 -29.17 21.34
CA GLY A 142 3.67 -29.29 21.40
C GLY A 142 4.42 -28.63 20.24
N TYR A 143 3.74 -28.21 19.16
CA TYR A 143 4.39 -27.63 17.99
C TYR A 143 4.14 -26.12 17.91
N PRO A 144 5.15 -25.32 17.52
CA PRO A 144 4.92 -23.94 17.10
C PRO A 144 4.04 -23.91 15.84
N LEU A 145 3.10 -22.97 15.80
CA LEU A 145 2.21 -22.74 14.67
C LEU A 145 2.66 -21.51 13.87
N VAL A 146 2.98 -21.68 12.58
CA VAL A 146 3.25 -20.55 11.69
C VAL A 146 1.99 -20.23 10.90
N ILE A 147 1.52 -18.99 10.99
CA ILE A 147 0.33 -18.51 10.30
C ILE A 147 0.76 -17.42 9.32
N VAL A 148 0.40 -17.56 8.05
CA VAL A 148 0.52 -16.50 7.04
C VAL A 148 -0.86 -15.92 6.81
N ASP A 149 -1.00 -14.61 6.97
CA ASP A 149 -2.22 -13.88 6.64
C ASP A 149 -1.99 -13.04 5.38
N ASP A 150 -2.43 -13.57 4.23
CA ASP A 150 -2.31 -12.89 2.94
C ASP A 150 -3.38 -11.82 2.79
N GLU A 151 -2.97 -10.61 2.40
CA GLU A 151 -3.79 -9.39 2.46
C GLU A 151 -4.30 -9.16 3.90
N ALA A 152 -3.37 -9.16 4.85
CA ALA A 152 -3.63 -8.98 6.29
C ALA A 152 -4.35 -7.67 6.63
N ASP A 153 -4.23 -6.64 5.79
CA ASP A 153 -4.91 -5.36 5.97
C ASP A 153 -6.43 -5.44 5.83
N ALA A 154 -6.96 -6.51 5.22
CA ALA A 154 -8.34 -6.56 4.75
C ALA A 154 -9.36 -7.11 5.77
N ALA A 155 -9.17 -8.35 6.23
CA ALA A 155 -10.25 -9.15 6.85
C ALA A 155 -9.96 -9.66 8.27
N SER A 156 -8.70 -9.75 8.68
CA SER A 156 -8.30 -10.25 10.01
C SER A 156 -8.45 -9.20 11.10
N LEU A 157 -8.37 -7.91 10.75
CA LEU A 157 -8.53 -6.80 11.68
C LEU A 157 -9.94 -6.75 12.31
N ASN A 158 -9.99 -6.30 13.56
CA ASN A 158 -11.25 -6.08 14.25
C ASN A 158 -11.99 -4.89 13.63
N THR A 159 -13.22 -5.10 13.17
CA THR A 159 -14.08 -4.06 12.56
C THR A 159 -15.09 -3.46 13.56
N ASN A 160 -14.98 -3.86 14.82
CA ASN A 160 -15.79 -3.40 15.95
C ASN A 160 -14.95 -2.63 16.99
N THR A 161 -13.74 -2.19 16.65
CA THR A 161 -12.78 -1.61 17.61
C THR A 161 -13.33 -0.39 18.37
N ASP A 162 -14.14 0.45 17.70
CA ASP A 162 -14.79 1.63 18.28
C ASP A 162 -16.20 1.37 18.86
N LYS A 163 -16.64 0.11 18.93
CA LYS A 163 -18.01 -0.24 19.35
C LYS A 163 -17.99 -0.85 20.75
N LEU A 164 -18.16 -0.01 21.77
CA LEU A 164 -18.12 -0.39 23.19
C LEU A 164 -19.04 -1.58 23.56
N ASP A 165 -20.19 -1.70 22.90
CA ASP A 165 -21.17 -2.78 23.17
C ASP A 165 -21.06 -3.99 22.23
N LYS A 166 -19.98 -4.08 21.43
CA LYS A 166 -19.78 -5.21 20.52
C LYS A 166 -18.44 -5.86 20.78
N ASP A 167 -18.49 -7.18 20.91
CA ASP A 167 -17.26 -7.95 20.88
C ASP A 167 -16.50 -7.77 19.56
N ALA A 168 -15.24 -8.20 19.57
CA ALA A 168 -14.42 -8.32 18.36
C ALA A 168 -15.14 -9.04 17.20
N SER A 169 -14.81 -8.65 15.98
CA SER A 169 -15.40 -9.22 14.77
C SER A 169 -15.20 -10.75 14.72
N THR A 170 -16.14 -11.47 14.10
CA THR A 170 -16.15 -12.94 14.09
C THR A 170 -14.85 -13.54 13.54
N ILE A 171 -14.33 -12.99 12.44
CA ILE A 171 -13.07 -13.44 11.83
C ILE A 171 -11.90 -13.19 12.76
N ASN A 172 -11.81 -11.98 13.33
CA ASN A 172 -10.74 -11.61 14.28
C ASN A 172 -10.72 -12.54 15.50
N LYS A 173 -11.89 -12.82 16.10
CA LYS A 173 -12.01 -13.78 17.21
C LYS A 173 -11.52 -15.18 16.84
N LEU A 174 -11.97 -15.71 15.71
CA LEU A 174 -11.59 -17.06 15.28
C LEU A 174 -10.09 -17.17 15.00
N LEU A 175 -9.48 -16.12 14.42
CA LEU A 175 -8.04 -16.07 14.22
C LEU A 175 -7.28 -15.96 15.53
N ASN A 176 -7.78 -15.18 16.49
CA ASN A 176 -7.20 -15.11 17.83
C ASN A 176 -7.26 -16.47 18.54
N ASP A 177 -8.39 -17.20 18.43
CA ASP A 177 -8.52 -18.56 18.97
C ASP A 177 -7.50 -19.52 18.33
N ILE A 178 -7.28 -19.43 17.01
CA ILE A 178 -6.33 -20.26 16.27
C ILE A 178 -4.88 -19.92 16.68
N LYS A 179 -4.54 -18.62 16.68
CA LYS A 179 -3.23 -18.10 17.09
C LYS A 179 -2.85 -18.61 18.48
N ASN A 180 -3.80 -18.64 19.41
CA ASN A 180 -3.57 -19.09 20.79
C ASN A 180 -3.82 -20.60 21.03
N SER A 181 -3.92 -21.41 19.97
CA SER A 181 -4.22 -22.86 20.08
C SER A 181 -2.99 -23.74 20.34
N CYS A 182 -1.78 -23.22 20.12
CA CYS A 182 -0.51 -23.95 20.18
C CYS A 182 0.43 -23.35 21.26
N CYS A 183 1.56 -24.01 21.57
CA CYS A 183 2.51 -23.52 22.59
C CYS A 183 3.13 -22.17 22.22
N GLN A 184 3.38 -21.95 20.93
CA GLN A 184 3.84 -20.71 20.36
C GLN A 184 3.22 -20.52 18.98
N SER A 185 3.06 -19.27 18.55
CA SER A 185 2.63 -18.94 17.19
C SER A 185 3.41 -17.78 16.60
N LEU A 186 3.84 -17.92 15.35
CA LEU A 186 4.37 -16.85 14.53
C LEU A 186 3.31 -16.46 13.49
N PHE A 187 2.76 -15.26 13.63
CA PHE A 187 1.73 -14.71 12.74
C PHE A 187 2.36 -13.70 11.76
N ILE A 188 2.62 -14.16 10.54
CA ILE A 188 3.19 -13.39 9.44
C ILE A 188 2.06 -12.65 8.70
N GLN A 189 1.96 -11.35 8.92
CA GLN A 189 1.04 -10.45 8.21
C GLN A 189 1.66 -10.11 6.86
N LEU A 190 1.09 -10.59 5.77
CA LEU A 190 1.58 -10.34 4.41
C LEU A 190 0.68 -9.32 3.71
N THR A 191 1.21 -8.17 3.32
CA THR A 191 0.44 -7.16 2.60
C THR A 191 1.32 -6.23 1.75
N ALA A 192 0.69 -5.50 0.83
CA ALA A 192 1.28 -4.35 0.16
C ALA A 192 0.80 -3.00 0.70
N THR A 193 -0.15 -3.01 1.64
CA THR A 193 -0.82 -1.83 2.18
C THR A 193 -0.89 -1.94 3.70
N PRO A 194 0.19 -1.57 4.41
CA PRO A 194 0.35 -1.85 5.84
C PRO A 194 -0.35 -0.84 6.75
N GLN A 195 -0.97 0.21 6.20
CA GLN A 195 -1.45 1.37 6.96
C GLN A 195 -2.38 0.98 8.11
N SER A 196 -3.27 0.01 7.89
CA SER A 196 -4.18 -0.47 8.92
C SER A 196 -3.51 -1.27 10.02
N LEU A 197 -2.42 -1.97 9.70
CA LEU A 197 -1.62 -2.76 10.64
C LEU A 197 -0.74 -1.84 11.51
N LEU A 198 -0.13 -0.82 10.89
CA LEU A 198 0.69 0.19 11.58
C LEU A 198 -0.12 1.09 12.51
N LEU A 199 -1.41 1.29 12.22
CA LEU A 199 -2.32 2.14 13.01
C LEU A 199 -3.20 1.33 13.98
N GLN A 200 -2.88 0.06 14.23
CA GLN A 200 -3.53 -0.68 15.32
C GLN A 200 -3.10 -0.12 16.67
N HIS A 201 -4.01 -0.06 17.63
CA HIS A 201 -3.69 0.35 19.00
C HIS A 201 -2.75 -0.66 19.67
N GLU A 202 -1.88 -0.21 20.58
CA GLU A 202 -0.85 -1.06 21.21
C GLU A 202 -1.46 -2.26 21.95
N GLU A 203 -2.62 -2.09 22.58
CA GLU A 203 -3.31 -3.16 23.32
C GLU A 203 -4.00 -4.20 22.41
N SER A 204 -3.95 -4.04 21.08
CA SER A 204 -4.70 -4.89 20.15
C SER A 204 -4.20 -6.34 20.06
N ASP A 205 -2.99 -6.65 20.55
CA ASP A 205 -2.27 -7.90 20.27
C ASP A 205 -2.06 -8.18 18.76
N TRP A 206 -2.27 -7.20 17.87
CA TRP A 206 -2.15 -7.34 16.41
C TRP A 206 -1.07 -6.47 15.77
N GLN A 207 -0.42 -5.58 16.52
CA GLN A 207 0.74 -4.84 16.02
C GLN A 207 1.90 -5.79 15.70
N PRO A 208 2.64 -5.54 14.62
CA PRO A 208 3.84 -6.31 14.29
C PRO A 208 5.01 -5.93 15.20
N GLU A 209 5.75 -6.93 15.71
CA GLU A 209 6.96 -6.72 16.51
C GLU A 209 8.13 -6.16 15.68
N PHE A 210 8.17 -6.51 14.40
CA PHE A 210 9.09 -5.94 13.43
C PHE A 210 8.45 -5.97 12.04
N ILE A 211 9.05 -5.17 11.16
CA ILE A 211 8.65 -5.06 9.77
C ILE A 211 9.84 -5.47 8.92
N HIS A 212 9.61 -6.41 8.01
CA HIS A 212 10.58 -6.79 6.99
C HIS A 212 10.01 -6.42 5.62
N PHE A 213 10.64 -5.44 4.97
CA PHE A 213 10.34 -5.10 3.59
C PHE A 213 11.25 -5.88 2.65
N PHE A 214 10.68 -6.45 1.60
CA PHE A 214 11.45 -7.06 0.52
C PHE A 214 11.35 -6.25 -0.78
N GLU A 215 12.47 -6.17 -1.50
CA GLU A 215 12.53 -5.47 -2.78
C GLU A 215 12.02 -6.34 -3.92
N ALA A 216 11.29 -5.71 -4.85
CA ALA A 216 10.90 -6.35 -6.09
C ALA A 216 12.11 -6.45 -7.03
N GLY A 217 12.14 -7.46 -7.89
CA GLY A 217 13.24 -7.64 -8.86
C GLY A 217 13.26 -6.56 -9.94
N GLU A 218 14.38 -6.39 -10.63
CA GLU A 218 14.64 -5.28 -11.57
C GLU A 218 13.62 -5.13 -12.71
N LYS A 219 13.04 -6.25 -13.17
CA LYS A 219 12.03 -6.27 -14.24
C LYS A 219 10.64 -5.82 -13.78
N TYR A 220 10.43 -5.67 -12.47
CA TYR A 220 9.16 -5.23 -11.91
C TYR A 220 8.82 -3.80 -12.36
N ILE A 221 7.62 -3.63 -12.89
CA ILE A 221 7.02 -2.33 -13.12
C ILE A 221 6.13 -2.01 -11.93
N GLY A 222 6.46 -0.95 -11.21
CA GLY A 222 5.76 -0.52 -10.00
C GLY A 222 5.40 0.95 -9.99
N GLY A 223 4.95 1.42 -8.83
CA GLY A 223 4.50 2.79 -8.61
C GLY A 223 5.50 3.85 -9.05
N ASN A 224 6.80 3.65 -8.79
CA ASN A 224 7.84 4.60 -9.16
C ASN A 224 8.02 4.80 -10.67
N PHE A 225 7.66 3.80 -11.47
CA PHE A 225 7.68 3.92 -12.93
C PHE A 225 6.35 4.45 -13.48
N VAL A 226 5.22 4.04 -12.89
CA VAL A 226 3.89 4.36 -13.42
C VAL A 226 3.39 5.73 -12.94
N PHE A 227 3.51 5.98 -11.64
CA PHE A 227 3.03 7.16 -10.93
C PHE A 227 4.22 8.02 -10.47
N SER A 228 4.97 8.51 -11.45
CA SER A 228 6.13 9.40 -11.28
C SER A 228 5.74 10.87 -11.46
N ASP A 229 6.60 11.76 -10.95
CA ASP A 229 6.53 13.19 -11.21
C ASP A 229 7.95 13.66 -11.62
N PRO A 230 8.19 14.05 -12.89
CA PRO A 230 7.21 14.22 -13.98
C PRO A 230 6.54 12.91 -14.44
N PRO A 231 5.37 12.98 -15.10
CA PRO A 231 4.63 11.80 -15.53
C PRO A 231 5.41 10.86 -16.44
N SER A 232 5.18 9.56 -16.26
CA SER A 232 5.78 8.52 -17.10
C SER A 232 5.31 8.60 -18.55
N TYR A 233 6.18 8.20 -19.48
CA TYR A 233 5.88 8.26 -20.92
C TYR A 233 4.72 7.34 -21.35
N ILE A 234 4.28 6.42 -20.48
CA ILE A 234 3.13 5.54 -20.75
C ILE A 234 1.77 6.22 -20.53
N VAL A 235 1.76 7.40 -19.89
CA VAL A 235 0.53 8.05 -19.41
C VAL A 235 -0.10 8.89 -20.51
N ARG A 236 -1.41 8.74 -20.70
CA ARG A 236 -2.25 9.57 -21.56
C ARG A 236 -3.37 10.14 -20.70
N PHE A 237 -3.42 11.47 -20.60
CA PHE A 237 -4.47 12.13 -19.86
C PHE A 237 -5.75 12.17 -20.68
N ILE A 238 -6.87 11.87 -20.02
CA ILE A 238 -8.20 11.86 -20.61
C ILE A 238 -9.14 12.73 -19.78
N ASP A 239 -10.25 13.15 -20.38
CA ASP A 239 -11.32 13.84 -19.67
C ASP A 239 -12.20 12.86 -18.87
N SER A 240 -13.14 13.40 -18.10
CA SER A 240 -14.11 12.61 -17.35
C SER A 240 -15.22 12.10 -18.28
N GLU A 241 -14.98 10.98 -18.94
CA GLU A 241 -15.84 10.43 -20.01
C GLU A 241 -16.88 9.40 -19.53
N LEU A 242 -17.07 9.25 -18.21
CA LEU A 242 -17.97 8.23 -17.65
C LEU A 242 -19.43 8.42 -18.10
N ASP A 243 -19.89 9.67 -18.18
CA ASP A 243 -21.28 9.97 -18.56
C ASP A 243 -21.50 9.78 -20.06
N ASP A 244 -20.51 10.13 -20.89
CA ASP A 244 -20.55 9.86 -22.33
C ASP A 244 -20.68 8.36 -22.60
N MET A 245 -19.93 7.54 -21.87
CA MET A 245 -20.01 6.09 -22.00
C MET A 245 -21.32 5.47 -21.51
N LYS A 246 -22.09 6.19 -20.68
CA LYS A 246 -23.42 5.76 -20.21
C LYS A 246 -24.55 6.16 -21.13
N ASP A 247 -24.35 7.18 -21.97
CA ASP A 247 -25.34 7.58 -22.97
C ASP A 247 -25.41 6.55 -24.09
N ALA A 248 -26.46 5.73 -24.09
CA ALA A 248 -26.65 4.68 -25.11
C ALA A 248 -26.80 5.23 -26.54
N SER A 249 -27.16 6.51 -26.70
CA SER A 249 -27.32 7.16 -28.00
C SER A 249 -26.08 7.90 -28.48
N GLY A 250 -25.14 8.19 -27.56
CA GLY A 250 -23.90 8.87 -27.84
C GLY A 250 -22.82 7.95 -28.39
N GLU A 251 -21.85 8.52 -29.10
CA GLU A 251 -20.68 7.81 -29.61
C GLU A 251 -19.80 7.26 -28.47
N ILE A 252 -18.81 6.43 -28.82
CA ILE A 252 -17.78 6.02 -27.88
C ILE A 252 -16.93 7.24 -27.51
N ALA A 253 -16.59 7.38 -26.23
CA ALA A 253 -15.78 8.50 -25.77
C ALA A 253 -14.36 8.42 -26.35
N GLU A 254 -13.76 9.59 -26.59
CA GLU A 254 -12.51 9.71 -27.33
C GLU A 254 -11.34 9.03 -26.60
N GLY A 255 -11.21 9.21 -25.28
CA GLY A 255 -10.19 8.53 -24.48
C GLY A 255 -10.34 7.01 -24.48
N VAL A 256 -11.57 6.48 -24.43
CA VAL A 256 -11.82 5.04 -24.57
C VAL A 256 -11.43 4.55 -25.97
N LYS A 257 -11.79 5.30 -27.02
CA LYS A 257 -11.44 4.98 -28.41
C LYS A 257 -9.93 4.94 -28.61
N GLN A 258 -9.19 5.94 -28.11
CA GLN A 258 -7.73 5.97 -28.15
C GLN A 258 -7.11 4.77 -27.41
N ALA A 259 -7.66 4.40 -26.25
CA ALA A 259 -7.20 3.23 -25.50
C ALA A 259 -7.43 1.93 -26.27
N LEU A 260 -8.59 1.79 -26.93
CA LEU A 260 -8.88 0.64 -27.81
C LEU A 260 -7.92 0.58 -28.99
N HIS A 261 -7.66 1.70 -29.67
CA HIS A 261 -6.71 1.74 -30.78
C HIS A 261 -5.32 1.27 -30.35
N SER A 262 -4.78 1.82 -29.25
CA SER A 262 -3.48 1.40 -28.71
C SER A 262 -3.45 -0.09 -28.33
N PHE A 263 -4.51 -0.60 -27.71
CA PHE A 263 -4.62 -2.01 -27.35
C PHE A 263 -4.64 -2.91 -28.59
N LEU A 264 -5.45 -2.58 -29.59
CA LEU A 264 -5.59 -3.34 -30.83
C LEU A 264 -4.27 -3.39 -31.62
N LEU A 265 -3.58 -2.25 -31.74
CA LEU A 265 -2.24 -2.18 -32.35
C LEU A 265 -1.22 -3.02 -31.56
N THR A 266 -1.29 -2.98 -30.23
CA THR A 266 -0.41 -3.79 -29.37
C THR A 266 -0.68 -5.28 -29.53
N CYS A 267 -1.93 -5.69 -29.72
CA CYS A 267 -2.29 -7.09 -30.00
C CYS A 267 -1.71 -7.56 -31.34
N ALA A 268 -1.83 -6.75 -32.39
CA ALA A 268 -1.25 -7.05 -33.70
C ALA A 268 0.28 -7.15 -33.65
N GLU A 269 0.95 -6.20 -33.00
CA GLU A 269 2.40 -6.24 -32.75
C GLU A 269 2.81 -7.50 -31.96
N PHE A 270 2.05 -7.85 -30.93
CA PHE A 270 2.28 -9.07 -30.15
C PHE A 270 2.13 -10.33 -31.00
N ALA A 271 1.10 -10.41 -31.84
CA ALA A 271 0.88 -11.53 -32.75
C ALA A 271 2.03 -11.67 -33.76
N LEU A 272 2.52 -10.57 -34.34
CA LEU A 272 3.70 -10.56 -35.22
C LEU A 272 4.96 -11.06 -34.49
N CYS A 273 5.10 -10.72 -33.21
CA CYS A 273 6.17 -11.22 -32.35
C CYS A 273 5.96 -12.67 -31.84
N GLY A 274 4.93 -13.38 -32.29
CA GLY A 274 4.62 -14.75 -31.86
C GLY A 274 4.06 -14.87 -30.44
N LYS A 275 3.62 -13.76 -29.83
CA LYS A 275 2.95 -13.76 -28.51
C LYS A 275 1.45 -14.00 -28.71
N THR A 276 0.87 -14.86 -27.87
CA THR A 276 -0.54 -15.29 -27.99
C THR A 276 -1.47 -14.67 -26.94
N ASN A 277 -0.98 -13.68 -26.19
CA ASN A 277 -1.72 -13.06 -25.09
C ASN A 277 -1.38 -11.57 -24.93
N CYS A 278 -2.42 -10.75 -24.86
CA CYS A 278 -2.38 -9.35 -24.45
C CYS A 278 -3.68 -9.01 -23.73
N ASN A 279 -3.61 -8.28 -22.61
CA ASN A 279 -4.78 -7.90 -21.85
C ASN A 279 -4.93 -6.38 -21.76
N PHE A 280 -6.18 -5.90 -21.75
CA PHE A 280 -6.61 -4.53 -21.49
C PHE A 280 -7.59 -4.52 -20.33
N ALA A 281 -7.28 -3.78 -19.26
CA ALA A 281 -8.19 -3.60 -18.13
C ALA A 281 -8.84 -2.21 -18.14
N LEU A 282 -10.18 -2.18 -18.12
CA LEU A 282 -10.98 -0.98 -17.94
C LEU A 282 -11.62 -0.98 -16.55
N HIS A 283 -11.51 0.16 -15.86
CA HIS A 283 -12.13 0.38 -14.57
C HIS A 283 -13.18 1.51 -14.62
N PRO A 284 -14.41 1.25 -15.12
CA PRO A 284 -15.45 2.29 -15.25
C PRO A 284 -15.97 2.83 -13.92
N SER A 285 -16.34 1.96 -12.99
CA SER A 285 -16.86 2.34 -11.67
C SER A 285 -17.04 1.10 -10.78
N TYR A 286 -17.62 1.25 -9.58
CA TYR A 286 -18.03 0.11 -8.74
C TYR A 286 -19.41 -0.47 -9.14
N LYS A 287 -20.17 0.23 -9.99
CA LYS A 287 -21.53 -0.15 -10.36
C LYS A 287 -21.50 -1.08 -11.56
N ILE A 288 -22.16 -2.24 -11.42
CA ILE A 288 -22.24 -3.26 -12.48
C ILE A 288 -22.87 -2.70 -13.77
N GLN A 289 -23.87 -1.83 -13.65
CA GLN A 289 -24.53 -1.20 -14.81
C GLN A 289 -23.54 -0.38 -15.68
N ASP A 290 -22.54 0.25 -15.05
CA ASP A 290 -21.57 1.08 -15.78
C ASP A 290 -20.60 0.16 -16.54
N HIS A 291 -20.31 -1.05 -16.03
CA HIS A 291 -19.53 -2.07 -16.75
C HIS A 291 -20.26 -2.56 -18.00
N GLN A 292 -21.57 -2.78 -17.89
CA GLN A 292 -22.41 -3.19 -19.02
C GLN A 292 -22.47 -2.13 -20.11
N ALA A 293 -22.63 -0.85 -19.75
CA ALA A 293 -22.63 0.26 -20.70
C ALA A 293 -21.30 0.33 -21.49
N PHE A 294 -20.16 0.20 -20.80
CA PHE A 294 -18.86 0.12 -21.46
C PHE A 294 -18.76 -1.07 -22.40
N SER A 295 -19.18 -2.26 -21.93
CA SER A 295 -19.12 -3.48 -22.74
C SER A 295 -19.92 -3.35 -24.03
N GLN A 296 -21.15 -2.83 -23.96
CA GLN A 296 -22.02 -2.64 -25.12
C GLN A 296 -21.41 -1.68 -26.14
N LYS A 297 -20.90 -0.53 -25.69
CA LYS A 297 -20.24 0.44 -26.59
C LYS A 297 -18.97 -0.10 -27.23
N ILE A 298 -18.14 -0.80 -26.45
CA ILE A 298 -16.91 -1.41 -26.97
C ILE A 298 -17.25 -2.51 -28.00
N GLN A 299 -18.25 -3.34 -27.73
CA GLN A 299 -18.69 -4.36 -28.67
C GLN A 299 -19.28 -3.75 -29.95
N ALA A 300 -20.07 -2.67 -29.84
CA ALA A 300 -20.56 -1.94 -31.00
C ALA A 300 -19.39 -1.41 -31.86
N PHE A 301 -18.43 -0.73 -31.23
CA PHE A 301 -17.23 -0.22 -31.90
C PHE A 301 -16.43 -1.32 -32.61
N LEU A 302 -16.20 -2.47 -31.96
CA LEU A 302 -15.51 -3.60 -32.59
C LEU A 302 -16.30 -4.20 -33.76
N ASN A 303 -17.63 -4.29 -33.63
CA ASN A 303 -18.50 -4.77 -34.71
C ASN A 303 -18.47 -3.83 -35.92
N ASP A 304 -18.45 -2.51 -35.69
CA ASP A 304 -18.35 -1.51 -36.76
C ASP A 304 -17.04 -1.65 -37.53
N LEU A 305 -15.91 -1.87 -36.82
CA LEU A 305 -14.62 -2.16 -37.46
C LEU A 305 -14.70 -3.44 -38.32
N VAL A 306 -15.26 -4.52 -37.79
CA VAL A 306 -15.42 -5.78 -38.54
C VAL A 306 -16.33 -5.61 -39.76
N GLN A 307 -17.41 -4.82 -39.66
CA GLN A 307 -18.29 -4.52 -40.79
C GLN A 307 -17.58 -3.69 -41.86
N ALA A 308 -16.77 -2.71 -41.46
CA ALA A 308 -15.96 -1.91 -42.38
C ALA A 308 -14.97 -2.79 -43.16
N ILE A 309 -14.26 -3.69 -42.48
CA ILE A 309 -13.35 -4.66 -43.12
C ILE A 309 -14.09 -5.50 -44.16
N ASN A 310 -15.21 -6.12 -43.78
CA ASN A 310 -15.99 -6.99 -44.67
C ASN A 310 -16.57 -6.24 -45.87
N SER A 311 -16.77 -4.93 -45.76
CA SER A 311 -17.27 -4.06 -46.82
C SER A 311 -16.15 -3.50 -47.72
N GLY A 312 -14.89 -3.83 -47.43
CA GLY A 312 -13.72 -3.32 -48.15
C GLY A 312 -13.36 -1.87 -47.82
N GLU A 313 -13.91 -1.33 -46.72
CA GLU A 313 -13.57 0.01 -46.24
C GLU A 313 -12.21 0.00 -45.55
N ASN A 314 -11.40 1.02 -45.80
CA ASN A 314 -10.08 1.17 -45.19
C ASN A 314 -10.13 2.24 -44.09
N PHE A 315 -9.94 1.82 -42.83
CA PHE A 315 -9.90 2.69 -41.66
C PHE A 315 -8.47 2.85 -41.11
N ALA A 316 -7.44 2.50 -41.88
CA ALA A 316 -6.04 2.61 -41.49
C ALA A 316 -5.68 4.01 -40.96
N ASP A 317 -6.22 5.06 -41.59
CA ASP A 317 -5.98 6.43 -41.13
C ASP A 317 -6.40 6.68 -39.67
N SER A 318 -7.45 6.01 -39.19
CA SER A 318 -7.90 6.13 -37.80
C SER A 318 -6.92 5.53 -36.78
N PHE A 319 -6.04 4.63 -37.21
CA PHE A 319 -5.04 3.96 -36.36
C PHE A 319 -3.65 4.60 -36.43
N LYS A 320 -3.39 5.49 -37.40
CA LYS A 320 -2.06 6.11 -37.60
C LYS A 320 -1.58 6.88 -36.37
N GLU A 321 -2.47 7.63 -35.71
CA GLU A 321 -2.09 8.39 -34.51
C GLU A 321 -1.65 7.47 -33.37
N GLY A 322 -2.42 6.41 -33.10
CA GLY A 322 -2.07 5.41 -32.09
C GLY A 322 -0.76 4.68 -32.41
N TYR A 323 -0.52 4.36 -33.68
CA TYR A 323 0.73 3.74 -34.12
C TYR A 323 1.93 4.68 -33.90
N LEU A 324 1.83 5.94 -34.32
CA LEU A 324 2.89 6.92 -34.12
C LEU A 324 3.16 7.17 -32.63
N ASP A 325 2.13 7.10 -31.79
CA ASP A 325 2.30 7.17 -30.34
C ASP A 325 3.08 5.97 -29.78
N LEU A 326 2.75 4.74 -30.20
CA LEU A 326 3.49 3.52 -29.82
C LEU A 326 4.94 3.57 -30.33
N GLN A 327 5.16 4.02 -31.56
CA GLN A 327 6.48 4.10 -32.19
C GLN A 327 7.45 5.02 -31.43
N LYS A 328 6.96 6.08 -30.77
CA LYS A 328 7.79 6.96 -29.91
C LYS A 328 8.49 6.20 -28.79
N THR A 329 7.83 5.18 -28.24
CA THR A 329 8.33 4.39 -27.10
C THR A 329 8.84 3.01 -27.50
N LYS A 330 8.47 2.53 -28.70
CA LYS A 330 8.99 1.34 -29.36
C LYS A 330 9.45 1.68 -30.79
N PRO A 331 10.66 2.26 -30.98
CA PRO A 331 11.14 2.67 -32.30
C PRO A 331 11.32 1.51 -33.29
N ASP A 332 11.52 0.30 -32.78
CA ASP A 332 11.68 -0.96 -33.52
C ASP A 332 10.35 -1.73 -33.70
N ILE A 333 9.19 -1.07 -33.49
CA ILE A 333 7.89 -1.65 -33.78
C ILE A 333 7.77 -1.97 -35.28
N HIS A 334 7.06 -3.05 -35.64
CA HIS A 334 6.86 -3.43 -37.05
C HIS A 334 6.22 -2.29 -37.85
N HIS A 335 6.39 -2.31 -39.18
CA HIS A 335 5.84 -1.25 -40.02
C HIS A 335 4.32 -1.19 -39.92
N PHE A 336 3.76 0.01 -40.06
CA PHE A 336 2.33 0.26 -39.88
C PHE A 336 1.48 -0.64 -40.79
N GLU A 337 1.91 -0.86 -42.02
CA GLU A 337 1.24 -1.73 -42.99
C GLU A 337 1.14 -3.19 -42.50
N GLU A 338 2.23 -3.73 -41.93
CA GLU A 338 2.26 -5.10 -41.39
C GLU A 338 1.35 -5.24 -40.16
N ILE A 339 1.39 -4.23 -39.27
CA ILE A 339 0.52 -4.18 -38.08
C ILE A 339 -0.95 -4.07 -38.48
N TYR A 340 -1.26 -3.23 -39.46
CA TYR A 340 -2.62 -3.04 -39.93
C TYR A 340 -3.18 -4.30 -40.61
N GLU A 341 -2.37 -4.97 -41.43
CA GLU A 341 -2.74 -6.27 -42.03
C GLU A 341 -3.00 -7.30 -40.94
N LYS A 342 -2.10 -7.43 -39.96
CA LYS A 342 -2.29 -8.37 -38.84
C LYS A 342 -3.51 -8.02 -38.00
N LEU A 343 -3.74 -6.74 -37.71
CA LEU A 343 -4.93 -6.28 -36.98
C LEU A 343 -6.22 -6.68 -37.70
N THR A 344 -6.25 -6.50 -39.01
CA THR A 344 -7.39 -6.89 -39.85
C THR A 344 -7.66 -8.39 -39.72
N GLU A 345 -6.62 -9.23 -39.83
CA GLU A 345 -6.73 -10.69 -39.62
C GLU A 345 -7.27 -11.04 -38.22
N LEU A 346 -6.79 -10.38 -37.17
CA LEU A 346 -7.26 -10.64 -35.79
C LEU A 346 -8.75 -10.30 -35.62
N LEU A 347 -9.21 -9.20 -36.25
CA LEU A 347 -10.61 -8.76 -36.19
C LEU A 347 -11.53 -9.68 -37.01
N GLU A 348 -11.15 -10.04 -38.24
CA GLU A 348 -11.90 -10.97 -39.09
C GLU A 348 -12.07 -12.35 -38.43
N ASN A 349 -11.01 -12.85 -37.80
CA ASN A 349 -11.01 -14.12 -37.08
C ASN A 349 -11.63 -14.03 -35.67
N LYS A 350 -12.14 -12.85 -35.26
CA LYS A 350 -12.78 -12.60 -33.96
C LYS A 350 -11.90 -13.03 -32.77
N GLN A 351 -10.62 -12.68 -32.82
CA GLN A 351 -9.62 -13.04 -31.80
C GLN A 351 -9.49 -12.02 -30.66
N ILE A 352 -10.33 -10.97 -30.67
CA ILE A 352 -10.45 -9.98 -29.59
C ILE A 352 -11.68 -10.30 -28.74
N TYR A 353 -11.49 -10.57 -27.45
CA TYR A 353 -12.53 -10.99 -26.54
C TYR A 353 -12.88 -9.89 -25.53
N THR A 354 -14.16 -9.69 -25.25
CA THR A 354 -14.63 -8.75 -24.23
C THR A 354 -15.23 -9.51 -23.06
N LEU A 355 -14.73 -9.25 -21.84
CA LEU A 355 -15.14 -9.91 -20.61
C LEU A 355 -15.57 -8.89 -19.55
N VAL A 356 -16.77 -9.06 -18.99
CA VAL A 356 -17.24 -8.26 -17.85
C VAL A 356 -17.05 -9.04 -16.55
N VAL A 357 -16.19 -8.52 -15.67
CA VAL A 357 -15.85 -9.15 -14.38
C VAL A 357 -16.44 -8.33 -13.23
N ASN A 358 -17.45 -8.91 -12.57
CA ASN A 358 -18.10 -8.34 -11.40
C ASN A 358 -18.34 -9.40 -10.32
N SER A 359 -18.97 -9.02 -9.19
CA SER A 359 -19.17 -9.90 -8.04
C SER A 359 -20.11 -11.09 -8.30
N GLN A 360 -20.79 -11.12 -9.45
CA GLN A 360 -21.70 -12.18 -9.87
C GLN A 360 -21.12 -13.03 -11.00
N THR A 361 -19.98 -12.64 -11.58
CA THR A 361 -19.34 -13.40 -12.66
C THR A 361 -18.69 -14.67 -12.05
N GLU A 362 -19.05 -15.85 -12.56
CA GLU A 362 -18.33 -17.09 -12.24
C GLU A 362 -16.91 -17.02 -12.79
N SER A 363 -15.97 -17.60 -12.04
CA SER A 363 -14.52 -17.41 -12.22
C SER A 363 -13.88 -18.23 -13.35
N ASP A 364 -14.68 -18.77 -14.28
CA ASP A 364 -14.22 -19.69 -15.32
C ASP A 364 -13.75 -18.94 -16.58
N PHE A 365 -12.75 -18.07 -16.42
CA PHE A 365 -12.14 -17.36 -17.55
C PHE A 365 -10.60 -17.46 -17.51
N ASP A 366 -10.00 -17.84 -18.63
CA ASP A 366 -8.55 -17.96 -18.78
C ASP A 366 -7.95 -16.68 -19.37
N LEU A 367 -7.34 -15.86 -18.52
CA LEU A 367 -6.62 -14.65 -18.96
C LEU A 367 -5.21 -14.93 -19.46
N GLU A 368 -4.69 -16.16 -19.34
CA GLU A 368 -3.36 -16.55 -19.82
C GLU A 368 -3.31 -16.75 -21.34
N ARG A 369 -4.46 -16.69 -22.03
CA ARG A 369 -4.55 -16.84 -23.49
C ARG A 369 -5.45 -15.77 -24.11
N GLY A 370 -5.22 -15.50 -25.39
CA GLY A 370 -6.07 -14.62 -26.19
C GLY A 370 -5.82 -13.13 -25.96
N PHE A 371 -6.51 -12.31 -26.73
CA PHE A 371 -6.46 -10.85 -26.63
C PHE A 371 -7.73 -10.35 -25.96
N ASN A 372 -7.64 -10.00 -24.67
CA ASN A 372 -8.83 -9.78 -23.85
C ASN A 372 -8.98 -8.33 -23.39
N ILE A 373 -10.19 -7.81 -23.50
CA ILE A 373 -10.68 -6.56 -22.94
C ILE A 373 -11.50 -6.89 -21.71
N ILE A 374 -10.99 -6.54 -20.54
CA ILE A 374 -11.54 -6.88 -19.23
C ILE A 374 -12.16 -5.63 -18.62
N ILE A 375 -13.47 -5.67 -18.35
CA ILE A 375 -14.24 -4.53 -17.86
C ILE A 375 -14.77 -4.86 -16.47
N GLY A 376 -14.48 -4.02 -15.48
CA GLY A 376 -14.95 -4.29 -14.12
C GLY A 376 -14.59 -3.21 -13.11
N GLY A 377 -14.90 -3.48 -11.85
CA GLY A 377 -14.67 -2.55 -10.73
C GLY A 377 -13.72 -3.15 -9.70
N ASN A 378 -14.18 -3.19 -8.44
CA ASN A 378 -13.40 -3.68 -7.31
C ASN A 378 -12.89 -5.13 -7.46
N VAL A 379 -13.57 -5.98 -8.26
CA VAL A 379 -13.17 -7.38 -8.48
C VAL A 379 -11.87 -7.47 -9.29
N ILE A 380 -11.68 -6.58 -10.26
CA ILE A 380 -10.39 -6.42 -10.95
C ILE A 380 -9.35 -5.82 -9.99
N GLY A 381 -9.81 -4.99 -9.05
CA GLY A 381 -8.99 -4.28 -8.09
C GLY A 381 -8.36 -5.12 -6.96
N ARG A 382 -8.82 -6.34 -6.64
CA ARG A 382 -8.27 -7.15 -5.53
C ARG A 382 -8.09 -8.63 -5.89
N GLY A 383 -6.90 -9.18 -5.66
CA GLY A 383 -6.59 -10.61 -5.77
C GLY A 383 -6.39 -11.15 -7.19
N LEU A 384 -7.03 -10.58 -8.22
CA LEU A 384 -6.84 -11.02 -9.60
C LEU A 384 -5.46 -10.61 -10.15
N THR A 385 -4.72 -11.58 -10.69
CA THR A 385 -3.50 -11.32 -11.47
C THR A 385 -3.85 -11.36 -12.94
N ILE A 386 -3.64 -10.26 -13.66
CA ILE A 386 -3.87 -10.18 -15.11
C ILE A 386 -2.51 -10.29 -15.80
N PRO A 387 -2.22 -11.41 -16.48
CA PRO A 387 -0.97 -11.59 -17.21
C PRO A 387 -0.94 -10.66 -18.43
N LYS A 388 0.24 -10.28 -18.92
CA LYS A 388 0.44 -9.51 -20.16
C LYS A 388 -0.48 -8.30 -20.33
N LEU A 389 -0.84 -7.62 -19.24
CA LEU A 389 -1.65 -6.41 -19.27
C LEU A 389 -0.85 -5.28 -19.93
N GLN A 390 -1.24 -4.79 -21.10
CA GLN A 390 -0.51 -3.70 -21.79
C GLN A 390 -1.29 -2.40 -21.89
N THR A 391 -2.59 -2.43 -21.58
CA THR A 391 -3.41 -1.22 -21.61
C THR A 391 -4.26 -1.18 -20.35
N VAL A 392 -4.33 -0.01 -19.72
CA VAL A 392 -5.18 0.24 -18.55
C VAL A 392 -5.92 1.55 -18.74
N TYR A 393 -7.21 1.55 -18.44
CA TYR A 393 -8.07 2.72 -18.52
C TYR A 393 -8.80 2.93 -17.19
N TYR A 394 -8.65 4.12 -16.61
CA TYR A 394 -9.38 4.59 -15.42
C TYR A 394 -10.30 5.73 -15.79
N SER A 395 -11.57 5.69 -15.38
CA SER A 395 -12.54 6.76 -15.67
C SER A 395 -12.89 7.66 -14.48
N ARG A 396 -12.39 7.38 -13.26
CA ARG A 396 -12.98 7.96 -12.03
C ARG A 396 -11.97 8.49 -11.00
N ALA A 397 -12.27 9.68 -10.46
CA ALA A 397 -11.80 10.17 -9.17
C ALA A 397 -12.81 9.88 -8.03
N ALA A 398 -12.32 9.42 -6.87
CA ALA A 398 -13.15 9.33 -5.67
C ALA A 398 -12.94 10.56 -4.77
N LYS A 399 -14.03 11.08 -4.20
CA LYS A 399 -14.02 12.33 -3.41
C LYS A 399 -13.13 12.26 -2.15
N LYS A 400 -13.02 11.09 -1.50
CA LYS A 400 -12.14 10.81 -0.35
C LYS A 400 -11.70 9.34 -0.34
N PRO A 401 -10.61 9.02 -1.04
CA PRO A 401 -10.13 7.64 -1.15
C PRO A 401 -9.53 7.12 0.16
N ASN A 402 -9.62 5.81 0.40
CA ASN A 402 -8.75 5.14 1.37
C ASN A 402 -7.50 4.65 0.65
N ALA A 403 -6.32 4.97 1.16
CA ALA A 403 -5.03 4.65 0.54
C ALA A 403 -4.88 3.13 0.33
N ASP A 404 -5.16 2.33 1.36
CA ASP A 404 -5.12 0.86 1.32
C ASP A 404 -5.93 0.27 0.16
N THR A 405 -7.08 0.86 -0.14
CA THR A 405 -8.02 0.36 -1.13
C THR A 405 -7.60 0.75 -2.54
N PHE A 406 -7.18 1.99 -2.72
CA PHE A 406 -6.82 2.51 -4.03
C PHE A 406 -5.49 1.94 -4.52
N TRP A 407 -4.49 1.82 -3.63
CA TRP A 407 -3.19 1.30 -4.01
C TRP A 407 -3.27 -0.15 -4.50
N GLN A 408 -4.13 -0.96 -3.89
CA GLN A 408 -4.38 -2.33 -4.31
C GLN A 408 -4.97 -2.44 -5.73
N HIS A 409 -5.63 -1.39 -6.23
CA HIS A 409 -6.22 -1.38 -7.57
C HIS A 409 -5.20 -1.19 -8.70
N SER A 410 -3.93 -0.91 -8.39
CA SER A 410 -2.87 -0.67 -9.38
C SER A 410 -2.39 -1.97 -10.05
N ARG A 411 -3.29 -2.61 -10.82
CA ARG A 411 -3.04 -3.87 -11.56
C ARG A 411 -2.08 -3.74 -12.73
N ILE A 412 -1.82 -2.50 -13.15
CA ILE A 412 -0.82 -2.17 -14.16
C ILE A 412 0.59 -2.59 -13.76
N PHE A 413 0.86 -2.76 -12.46
CA PHE A 413 2.14 -3.25 -11.98
C PHE A 413 2.39 -4.71 -12.41
N GLY A 414 3.62 -5.19 -12.21
CA GLY A 414 4.00 -6.58 -12.48
C GLY A 414 5.24 -6.72 -13.35
N TYR A 415 5.62 -7.97 -13.62
CA TYR A 415 6.89 -8.32 -14.28
C TYR A 415 6.75 -8.59 -15.78
N ASP A 416 5.53 -8.84 -16.26
CA ASP A 416 5.25 -9.37 -17.60
C ASP A 416 4.59 -8.33 -18.52
N ARG A 417 4.84 -7.04 -18.24
CA ARG A 417 4.48 -5.92 -19.13
C ARG A 417 5.64 -5.60 -20.06
N ASP A 418 5.33 -5.05 -21.23
CA ASP A 418 6.33 -4.51 -22.14
C ASP A 418 6.34 -2.99 -21.98
N LYS A 419 7.35 -2.44 -21.30
CA LYS A 419 7.41 -0.99 -21.00
C LYS A 419 7.25 -0.13 -22.25
N SER A 420 7.74 -0.61 -23.40
CA SER A 420 7.73 0.12 -24.67
C SER A 420 6.32 0.23 -25.30
N LEU A 421 5.40 -0.68 -24.95
CA LEU A 421 4.04 -0.75 -25.51
C LEU A 421 2.95 -0.48 -24.46
N LEU A 422 3.32 -0.44 -23.17
CA LEU A 422 2.39 -0.19 -22.07
C LEU A 422 1.73 1.20 -22.19
N ARG A 423 0.42 1.27 -21.97
CA ARG A 423 -0.34 2.54 -21.94
C ARG A 423 -1.29 2.62 -20.75
N LEU A 424 -1.33 3.79 -20.13
CA LEU A 424 -2.23 4.15 -19.03
C LEU A 424 -3.06 5.37 -19.43
N TYR A 425 -4.36 5.18 -19.57
CA TYR A 425 -5.33 6.23 -19.82
C TYR A 425 -6.03 6.59 -18.52
N ILE A 426 -5.91 7.84 -18.07
CA ILE A 426 -6.31 8.25 -16.73
C ILE A 426 -6.53 9.77 -16.65
N PRO A 427 -7.58 10.25 -15.94
CA PRO A 427 -7.73 11.68 -15.69
C PRO A 427 -6.57 12.24 -14.86
N PHE A 428 -6.21 13.49 -15.12
CA PHE A 428 -5.04 14.15 -14.50
C PHE A 428 -5.11 14.16 -12.97
N ASP A 429 -6.27 14.45 -12.40
CA ASP A 429 -6.51 14.49 -10.96
C ASP A 429 -6.36 13.10 -10.30
N VAL A 430 -6.83 12.05 -10.97
CA VAL A 430 -6.67 10.65 -10.53
C VAL A 430 -5.21 10.23 -10.59
N TYR A 431 -4.49 10.60 -11.64
CA TYR A 431 -3.07 10.33 -11.77
C TYR A 431 -2.27 10.97 -10.64
N TYR A 432 -2.46 12.27 -10.41
CA TYR A 432 -1.73 12.99 -9.37
C TYR A 432 -2.09 12.49 -7.97
N PHE A 433 -3.32 12.03 -7.75
CA PHE A 433 -3.69 11.32 -6.54
C PHE A 433 -2.87 10.03 -6.34
N PHE A 434 -2.67 9.21 -7.39
CA PHE A 434 -1.82 8.02 -7.30
C PHE A 434 -0.34 8.36 -7.11
N VAL A 435 0.15 9.48 -7.66
CA VAL A 435 1.51 9.98 -7.38
C VAL A 435 1.67 10.28 -5.89
N GLN A 436 0.72 11.00 -5.27
CA GLN A 436 0.73 11.29 -3.84
C GLN A 436 0.67 10.01 -2.99
N LEU A 437 -0.16 9.04 -3.38
CA LEU A 437 -0.20 7.73 -2.73
C LEU A 437 1.14 6.99 -2.83
N ASN A 438 1.76 6.99 -4.01
CA ASN A 438 3.04 6.33 -4.24
C ASN A 438 4.13 6.94 -3.36
N GLN A 439 4.21 8.27 -3.28
CA GLN A 439 5.15 8.98 -2.43
C GLN A 439 4.95 8.62 -0.94
N ALA A 440 3.71 8.62 -0.45
CA ALA A 440 3.42 8.21 0.93
C ALA A 440 3.80 6.74 1.21
N ASN A 441 3.57 5.84 0.26
CA ASN A 441 3.95 4.44 0.40
C ASN A 441 5.48 4.25 0.39
N ASN A 442 6.21 4.98 -0.46
CA ASN A 442 7.66 4.96 -0.45
C ASN A 442 8.23 5.41 0.89
N LEU A 443 7.61 6.38 1.57
CA LEU A 443 8.04 6.75 2.91
C LEU A 443 7.85 5.67 3.95
N ILE A 444 6.74 4.94 3.88
CA ILE A 444 6.52 3.78 4.75
C ILE A 444 7.60 2.72 4.49
N ILE A 445 7.93 2.47 3.21
CA ILE A 445 8.96 1.51 2.81
C ILE A 445 10.35 1.95 3.31
N GLU A 446 10.74 3.20 3.10
CA GLU A 446 12.05 3.72 3.53
C GLU A 446 12.17 3.72 5.06
N GLN A 447 11.09 4.02 5.78
CA GLN A 447 11.07 3.85 7.23
C GLN A 447 11.21 2.37 7.63
N ALA A 448 10.46 1.45 6.99
CA ALA A 448 10.54 0.02 7.28
C ALA A 448 11.92 -0.61 7.02
N LYS A 449 12.71 -0.03 6.10
CA LYS A 449 14.10 -0.43 5.85
C LYS A 449 15.05 0.02 6.96
N ASN A 450 14.80 1.19 7.55
CA ASN A 450 15.71 1.87 8.47
C ASN A 450 15.30 1.76 9.95
N SER A 451 14.05 1.42 10.25
CA SER A 451 13.52 1.34 11.62
C SER A 451 12.78 0.03 11.88
N ASP A 452 12.83 -0.43 13.14
CA ASP A 452 12.24 -1.69 13.58
C ASP A 452 10.86 -1.53 14.26
N GLY A 453 10.16 -0.40 14.08
CA GLY A 453 8.76 -0.34 14.55
C GLY A 453 8.05 1.00 14.59
N ASN A 454 8.76 2.14 14.66
CA ASN A 454 8.10 3.45 14.74
C ASN A 454 7.92 4.07 13.35
N ILE A 455 6.98 3.53 12.56
CA ILE A 455 6.66 4.06 11.24
C ILE A 455 5.56 5.13 11.34
N GLN A 456 5.88 6.34 10.89
CA GLN A 456 4.92 7.42 10.73
C GLN A 456 4.16 7.29 9.41
N VAL A 457 2.83 7.32 9.50
CA VAL A 457 1.94 7.22 8.34
C VAL A 457 1.52 8.62 7.93
N ILE A 458 2.10 9.14 6.83
CA ILE A 458 1.91 10.53 6.40
C ILE A 458 1.11 10.56 5.09
N TYR A 459 -0.04 11.24 5.10
CA TYR A 459 -0.89 11.39 3.91
C TYR A 459 -1.43 12.82 3.79
N PRO A 460 -1.73 13.30 2.57
CA PRO A 460 -2.53 14.50 2.37
C PRO A 460 -3.90 14.38 3.04
N LYS A 461 -4.45 15.51 3.54
CA LYS A 461 -5.74 15.60 4.24
C LYS A 461 -6.94 15.06 3.42
N SER A 462 -6.82 15.01 2.10
CA SER A 462 -7.82 14.44 1.19
C SER A 462 -7.88 12.91 1.21
N ILE A 463 -6.87 12.24 1.79
CA ILE A 463 -6.68 10.80 1.74
C ILE A 463 -6.75 10.23 3.17
N ASN A 464 -7.57 9.21 3.39
CA ASN A 464 -7.51 8.45 4.65
C ASN A 464 -6.50 7.31 4.48
N PRO A 465 -5.67 7.01 5.50
CA PRO A 465 -4.70 5.91 5.41
C PRO A 465 -5.38 4.54 5.26
N THR A 466 -6.52 4.35 5.94
CA THR A 466 -7.30 3.11 5.91
C THR A 466 -8.76 3.37 6.27
N ARG A 467 -9.58 2.32 6.29
CA ARG A 467 -10.98 2.31 6.70
C ARG A 467 -11.10 2.67 8.20
N ARG A 468 -12.03 3.56 8.55
CA ARG A 468 -12.17 4.04 9.94
C ARG A 468 -12.58 2.96 10.94
N ASN A 469 -13.35 1.97 10.51
CA ASN A 469 -13.91 0.95 11.40
C ASN A 469 -12.91 -0.09 11.90
N VAL A 470 -11.69 -0.12 11.36
CA VAL A 470 -10.59 -0.97 11.84
C VAL A 470 -9.64 -0.23 12.78
N LEU A 471 -9.93 1.04 13.06
CA LEU A 471 -9.15 1.90 13.92
C LEU A 471 -9.91 2.13 15.24
N LYS A 472 -9.16 2.35 16.32
CA LYS A 472 -9.73 2.82 17.59
C LYS A 472 -9.49 4.33 17.67
N SER A 473 -10.56 5.11 17.57
CA SER A 473 -10.52 6.57 17.45
C SER A 473 -9.85 7.28 18.62
N ASP A 474 -10.00 6.76 19.83
CA ASP A 474 -9.37 7.30 21.04
C ASP A 474 -7.85 7.03 21.10
N SER A 475 -7.37 6.04 20.34
CA SER A 475 -5.99 5.54 20.33
C SER A 475 -5.22 6.02 19.10
N ILE A 476 -5.83 6.87 18.27
CA ILE A 476 -5.17 7.54 17.14
C ILE A 476 -5.02 9.01 17.48
N ASN A 477 -3.85 9.54 17.20
CA ASN A 477 -3.64 10.98 17.18
C ASN A 477 -3.28 11.44 15.77
N GLN A 478 -3.50 12.72 15.46
CA GLN A 478 -3.21 13.31 14.15
C GLN A 478 -2.47 14.62 14.34
N MET A 479 -1.28 14.73 13.74
CA MET A 479 -0.63 16.03 13.54
C MET A 479 -0.88 16.49 12.11
N VAL A 480 -1.00 17.79 11.88
CA VAL A 480 -1.37 18.37 10.59
C VAL A 480 -0.34 19.42 10.24
N GLY A 481 0.28 19.26 9.07
CA GLY A 481 1.19 20.24 8.48
C GLY A 481 0.53 21.61 8.39
N GLY A 482 1.27 22.64 8.76
CA GLY A 482 0.81 24.03 8.82
C GLY A 482 -0.01 24.39 10.06
N VAL A 483 -0.32 23.45 10.96
CA VAL A 483 -0.97 23.72 12.26
C VAL A 483 0.09 23.94 13.34
N ASN A 484 -0.23 24.81 14.29
CA ASN A 484 0.61 25.15 15.43
C ASN A 484 0.29 24.25 16.63
N TYR A 485 1.32 23.64 17.22
CA TYR A 485 1.22 22.74 18.36
C TYR A 485 2.09 23.23 19.52
N PHE A 486 1.49 23.42 20.70
CA PHE A 486 2.19 23.80 21.92
C PHE A 486 1.61 23.04 23.12
N PRO A 487 2.42 22.72 24.15
CA PRO A 487 1.98 21.97 25.32
C PRO A 487 1.14 22.83 26.27
N LEU A 488 0.02 22.30 26.76
CA LEU A 488 -0.78 22.90 27.83
C LEU A 488 -0.10 22.75 29.21
N ARG A 489 0.71 21.70 29.38
CA ARG A 489 1.50 21.41 30.57
C ARG A 489 2.99 21.31 30.21
N PRO A 490 3.66 22.45 30.00
CA PRO A 490 5.09 22.48 29.69
C PRO A 490 5.94 22.05 30.89
N ASN A 491 7.19 21.68 30.61
CA ASN A 491 8.23 21.57 31.64
C ASN A 491 8.66 22.97 32.12
N GLU A 492 8.15 23.40 33.27
CA GLU A 492 8.44 24.72 33.86
C GLU A 492 9.83 24.79 34.53
N ASN A 493 10.68 23.76 34.41
CA ASN A 493 12.04 23.71 34.97
C ASN A 493 13.16 23.71 33.91
N ASN A 494 12.86 24.11 32.67
CA ASN A 494 13.82 24.04 31.55
C ASN A 494 14.66 25.32 31.32
N LEU A 495 14.45 26.39 32.10
CA LEU A 495 15.05 27.72 31.83
C LEU A 495 16.57 27.70 31.69
N LEU A 496 17.27 27.19 32.71
CA LEU A 496 18.74 27.19 32.73
C LEU A 496 19.30 26.31 31.62
N THR A 497 18.72 25.13 31.41
CA THR A 497 19.15 24.17 30.38
C THR A 497 19.06 24.78 29.00
N ILE A 498 17.94 25.43 28.67
CA ILE A 498 17.75 26.06 27.37
C ILE A 498 18.60 27.34 27.23
N ASN A 499 18.72 28.18 28.26
CA ASN A 499 19.56 29.38 28.20
C ASN A 499 21.04 29.05 27.95
N ASN A 500 21.53 27.93 28.46
CA ASN A 500 22.90 27.48 28.19
C ASN A 500 23.06 26.92 26.77
N LEU A 501 21.99 26.39 26.16
CA LEU A 501 22.00 25.80 24.83
C LEU A 501 21.84 26.83 23.71
N LEU A 502 20.90 27.77 23.84
CA LEU A 502 20.54 28.67 22.73
C LEU A 502 21.72 29.44 22.11
N PRO A 503 22.72 29.93 22.87
CA PRO A 503 23.87 30.65 22.28
C PRO A 503 24.71 29.81 21.31
N SER A 504 24.80 28.49 21.51
CA SER A 504 25.57 27.62 20.61
C SER A 504 24.78 27.21 19.37
N VAL A 505 23.45 27.25 19.44
CA VAL A 505 22.56 26.82 18.34
C VAL A 505 22.14 28.00 17.46
N LEU A 506 21.86 29.16 18.05
CA LEU A 506 21.30 30.32 17.34
C LEU A 506 22.39 31.17 16.67
N THR A 507 23.17 30.56 15.77
CA THR A 507 24.31 31.20 15.11
C THR A 507 23.94 31.86 13.78
N ASN A 508 22.96 31.30 13.04
CA ASN A 508 22.58 31.77 11.71
C ASN A 508 21.30 32.62 11.75
N LYS A 509 21.49 33.93 11.96
CA LYS A 509 20.39 34.90 12.08
C LYS A 509 19.80 35.27 10.72
N VAL A 510 18.49 35.13 10.58
CA VAL A 510 17.72 35.47 9.37
C VAL A 510 17.15 36.89 9.47
N GLN A 511 16.56 37.23 10.61
CA GLN A 511 16.06 38.56 10.95
C GLN A 511 15.99 38.73 12.47
N SER A 512 15.37 39.80 12.98
CA SER A 512 15.18 39.97 14.43
C SER A 512 14.52 38.73 15.02
N ASP A 513 15.16 38.16 16.04
CA ASP A 513 14.69 37.01 16.82
C ASP A 513 14.49 35.69 16.05
N LEU A 514 14.74 35.67 14.73
CA LEU A 514 14.53 34.51 13.87
C LEU A 514 15.87 33.98 13.36
N TYR A 515 16.08 32.69 13.58
CA TYR A 515 17.31 31.98 13.21
C TYR A 515 16.96 30.78 12.33
N LYS A 516 17.90 30.39 11.48
CA LYS A 516 17.87 29.12 10.75
C LYS A 516 18.78 28.13 11.48
N ILE A 517 18.34 26.90 11.66
CA ILE A 517 19.12 25.84 12.33
C ILE A 517 19.12 24.56 11.47
N ASP A 518 19.95 23.59 11.83
CA ASP A 518 19.90 22.23 11.29
C ASP A 518 18.97 21.31 12.10
N ILE A 519 18.85 20.04 11.70
CA ILE A 519 17.90 19.11 12.34
C ILE A 519 18.47 18.57 13.66
N GLU A 520 19.78 18.42 13.74
CA GLU A 520 20.50 17.94 14.91
C GLU A 520 20.35 18.94 16.06
N GLU A 521 20.50 20.23 15.75
CA GLU A 521 20.23 21.36 16.63
C GLU A 521 18.76 21.41 17.09
N LEU A 522 17.81 21.16 16.17
CA LEU A 522 16.38 21.11 16.50
C LEU A 522 16.11 20.01 17.53
N PHE A 523 16.61 18.80 17.28
CA PHE A 523 16.41 17.65 18.16
C PHE A 523 17.08 17.85 19.51
N LEU A 524 18.24 18.51 19.54
CA LEU A 524 18.89 18.89 20.77
C LEU A 524 18.03 19.89 21.59
N ILE A 525 17.41 20.89 20.94
CA ILE A 525 16.47 21.79 21.61
C ILE A 525 15.27 21.01 22.16
N LEU A 526 14.64 20.15 21.35
CA LEU A 526 13.50 19.34 21.75
C LEU A 526 13.83 18.44 22.95
N ASP A 527 14.99 17.81 22.96
CA ASP A 527 15.49 17.02 24.09
C ASP A 527 15.61 17.86 25.37
N LYS A 528 16.27 19.03 25.29
CA LYS A 528 16.52 19.90 26.45
C LYS A 528 15.29 20.62 26.99
N LEU A 529 14.22 20.71 26.21
CA LEU A 529 12.94 21.21 26.67
C LEU A 529 12.32 20.29 27.74
N GLY A 530 12.70 19.00 27.75
CA GLY A 530 12.36 18.02 28.78
C GLY A 530 11.19 17.11 28.39
N ASN A 531 10.56 16.51 29.39
CA ASN A 531 9.50 15.53 29.20
C ASN A 531 8.13 16.18 29.26
N TYR A 532 7.25 15.74 28.37
CA TYR A 532 5.87 16.17 28.24
C TYR A 532 4.95 14.97 28.45
N VAL A 533 3.71 15.23 28.85
CA VAL A 533 2.69 14.18 28.80
C VAL A 533 2.38 13.93 27.31
N SER A 534 2.49 12.69 26.85
CA SER A 534 2.32 12.32 25.42
C SER A 534 0.97 12.79 24.86
N ASP A 535 -0.11 12.65 25.63
CA ASP A 535 -1.45 13.13 25.27
C ASP A 535 -1.58 14.66 25.13
N ASP A 536 -0.62 15.42 25.65
CA ASP A 536 -0.58 16.88 25.59
C ASP A 536 0.31 17.36 24.44
N TRP A 537 1.57 16.88 24.41
CA TRP A 537 2.55 17.23 23.40
C TRP A 537 3.60 16.13 23.26
N ASP A 538 3.43 15.29 22.24
CA ASP A 538 4.27 14.12 22.01
C ASP A 538 5.57 14.50 21.26
N LYS A 539 6.62 14.78 22.03
CA LYS A 539 7.94 15.14 21.53
C LYS A 539 8.51 14.07 20.57
N GLU A 540 8.43 12.80 20.94
CA GLU A 540 9.07 11.74 20.16
C GLU A 540 8.37 11.52 18.82
N ARG A 541 7.07 11.78 18.78
CA ARG A 541 6.32 11.80 17.53
C ARG A 541 6.64 13.01 16.66
N PHE A 542 6.89 14.19 17.23
CA PHE A 542 7.41 15.31 16.42
C PHE A 542 8.75 14.93 15.80
N ILE A 543 9.68 14.36 16.58
CA ILE A 543 10.98 13.91 16.08
C ILE A 543 10.79 12.90 14.94
N ALA A 544 10.08 11.79 15.19
CA ALA A 544 9.84 10.76 14.17
C ALA A 544 9.15 11.31 12.91
N GLY A 545 8.17 12.21 13.07
CA GLY A 545 7.47 12.85 11.95
C GLY A 545 8.37 13.77 11.13
N ILE A 546 9.28 14.50 11.78
CA ILE A 546 10.24 15.40 11.12
C ILE A 546 11.34 14.59 10.42
N GLU A 547 11.83 13.51 11.03
CA GLU A 547 12.78 12.57 10.40
C GLU A 547 12.19 11.96 9.12
N ALA A 548 10.99 11.37 9.23
CA ALA A 548 10.29 10.78 8.09
C ALA A 548 10.07 11.80 6.98
N LEU A 549 9.71 13.04 7.33
CA LEU A 549 9.52 14.09 6.34
C LEU A 549 10.84 14.54 5.69
N LYS A 550 11.95 14.62 6.44
CA LYS A 550 13.25 15.01 5.87
C LYS A 550 13.72 14.02 4.81
N THR A 551 13.36 12.74 4.94
CA THR A 551 13.57 11.73 3.89
C THR A 551 12.77 12.05 2.62
N GLN A 552 11.53 12.54 2.75
CA GLN A 552 10.67 12.90 1.61
C GLN A 552 11.08 14.22 0.93
N HIS A 553 11.40 15.19 1.76
CA HIS A 553 11.56 16.59 1.38
C HIS A 553 12.84 17.14 2.02
N PRO A 554 14.04 16.71 1.56
CA PRO A 554 15.31 17.11 2.18
C PRO A 554 15.59 18.63 2.08
N ALA A 555 14.81 19.37 1.30
CA ALA A 555 15.00 20.79 1.03
C ALA A 555 14.30 21.74 2.02
N PHE A 556 13.37 21.26 2.86
CA PHE A 556 12.71 22.16 3.81
C PHE A 556 13.72 22.69 4.84
N LYS A 557 13.56 23.96 5.22
CA LYS A 557 14.41 24.62 6.20
C LYS A 557 13.77 24.54 7.58
N ILE A 558 14.60 24.69 8.61
CA ILE A 558 14.15 24.75 9.99
C ILE A 558 14.44 26.16 10.51
N TYR A 559 13.39 26.80 11.01
CA TYR A 559 13.45 28.13 11.60
C TYR A 559 13.12 28.08 13.09
N VAL A 560 13.86 28.84 13.89
CA VAL A 560 13.57 29.06 15.32
C VAL A 560 13.36 30.54 15.60
N LEU A 561 12.17 30.90 16.09
CA LEU A 561 11.81 32.22 16.57
C LEU A 561 11.91 32.25 18.10
N VAL A 562 12.72 33.15 18.66
CA VAL A 562 12.96 33.24 20.11
C VAL A 562 12.43 34.56 20.66
N LYS A 563 11.45 34.51 21.56
CA LYS A 563 10.88 35.70 22.21
C LYS A 563 11.01 35.60 23.71
N THR A 564 11.48 36.66 24.34
CA THR A 564 11.64 36.74 25.79
C THR A 564 10.50 37.49 26.47
N GLU A 565 10.43 37.42 27.80
CA GLU A 565 9.55 38.23 28.65
C GLU A 565 8.05 38.13 28.28
N ARG A 566 7.61 36.93 27.86
CA ARG A 566 6.24 36.71 27.40
C ARG A 566 5.31 36.51 28.59
N ASN A 567 4.45 37.49 28.82
CA ASN A 567 3.52 37.49 29.95
C ASN A 567 2.18 36.78 29.60
N LEU A 568 2.21 35.46 29.49
CA LEU A 568 1.06 34.62 29.11
C LEU A 568 0.34 34.00 30.31
N SER A 569 -0.96 33.76 30.19
CA SER A 569 -1.72 32.95 31.15
C SER A 569 -1.80 31.50 30.69
N ARG A 570 -1.87 30.56 31.63
CA ARG A 570 -2.04 29.14 31.32
C ARG A 570 -3.41 28.85 30.69
N ALA A 571 -3.45 27.90 29.77
CA ALA A 571 -4.68 27.35 29.17
C ALA A 571 -5.60 28.37 28.46
N THR A 572 -5.04 29.44 27.88
CA THR A 572 -5.79 30.44 27.10
C THR A 572 -6.24 29.95 25.71
N GLY A 573 -5.86 28.74 25.30
CA GLY A 573 -6.13 28.19 23.96
C GLY A 573 -5.29 28.79 22.84
N THR A 574 -4.49 29.82 23.10
CA THR A 574 -3.56 30.43 22.14
C THR A 574 -2.27 30.85 22.83
N MET A 575 -1.13 30.47 22.24
CA MET A 575 0.19 30.89 22.70
C MET A 575 0.73 32.07 21.88
N LEU A 576 0.66 31.99 20.55
CA LEU A 576 1.32 32.92 19.65
C LEU A 576 0.62 34.29 19.61
N SER A 577 1.43 35.35 19.55
CA SER A 577 0.96 36.67 19.13
C SER A 577 0.48 36.65 17.67
N GLU A 578 -0.32 37.64 17.28
CA GLU A 578 -0.79 37.74 15.89
C GLU A 578 0.38 37.92 14.90
N ASP A 579 1.37 38.74 15.25
CA ASP A 579 2.53 38.99 14.41
C ASP A 579 3.42 37.75 14.26
N ASP A 580 3.65 37.01 15.34
CA ASP A 580 4.48 35.80 15.29
C ASP A 580 3.76 34.67 14.51
N ARG A 581 2.43 34.60 14.61
CA ARG A 581 1.62 33.68 13.78
C ARG A 581 1.72 34.02 12.30
N LYS A 582 1.52 35.31 11.95
CA LYS A 582 1.67 35.81 10.57
C LYS A 582 3.09 35.60 10.04
N LEU A 583 4.11 35.72 10.89
CA LEU A 583 5.48 35.44 10.50
C LEU A 583 5.67 33.98 10.13
N GLY A 584 5.19 33.04 10.95
CA GLY A 584 5.24 31.61 10.62
C GLY A 584 4.44 31.25 9.37
N GLU A 585 3.38 31.98 9.04
CA GLU A 585 2.59 31.78 7.80
C GLU A 585 3.34 32.14 6.52
N LYS A 586 4.40 32.98 6.59
CA LYS A 586 5.27 33.29 5.44
C LYS A 586 6.16 32.11 5.01
N TYR A 587 6.28 31.09 5.85
CA TYR A 587 7.09 29.90 5.61
C TYR A 587 6.20 28.64 5.64
N PRO A 588 5.32 28.42 4.65
CA PRO A 588 4.34 27.33 4.67
C PRO A 588 4.95 25.94 4.43
N ASP A 589 6.11 25.87 3.79
CA ASP A 589 6.81 24.64 3.41
C ASP A 589 8.02 24.32 4.31
N ASP A 590 8.27 25.15 5.32
CA ASP A 590 9.40 25.00 6.24
C ASP A 590 8.90 24.69 7.66
N LEU A 591 9.76 24.04 8.46
CA LEU A 591 9.47 23.78 9.86
C LEU A 591 9.72 25.05 10.67
N PHE A 592 8.77 25.41 11.53
CA PHE A 592 8.86 26.63 12.33
C PHE A 592 8.67 26.32 13.82
N LEU A 593 9.73 26.47 14.60
CA LEU A 593 9.70 26.38 16.06
C LEU A 593 9.69 27.80 16.66
N THR A 594 8.72 28.09 17.50
CA THR A 594 8.68 29.33 18.29
C THR A 594 8.95 28.99 19.75
N LEU A 595 9.98 29.57 20.34
CA LEU A 595 10.33 29.47 21.74
C LEU A 595 9.98 30.78 22.44
N TYR A 596 9.04 30.73 23.39
CA TYR A 596 8.73 31.86 24.26
C TYR A 596 9.30 31.63 25.65
N GLN A 597 10.14 32.54 26.14
CA GLN A 597 10.46 32.59 27.57
C GLN A 597 9.25 33.22 28.28
N VAL A 598 8.48 32.40 28.96
CA VAL A 598 7.27 32.80 29.66
C VAL A 598 7.64 33.28 31.06
N VAL A 599 7.06 34.42 31.48
CA VAL A 599 7.14 34.89 32.86
C VAL A 599 6.26 33.96 33.72
N GLY A 600 6.89 33.20 34.60
CA GLY A 600 6.25 32.10 35.32
C GLY A 600 5.37 32.52 36.48
N SER A 601 4.59 33.58 36.33
CA SER A 601 3.84 34.19 37.43
C SER A 601 2.71 33.30 37.97
N LYS A 602 2.62 33.15 39.30
CA LYS A 602 1.64 32.27 39.95
C LYS A 602 0.19 32.73 39.76
N ASP A 603 -0.05 34.04 39.68
CA ASP A 603 -1.37 34.62 39.38
C ASP A 603 -1.87 34.24 37.97
N LYS A 604 -0.97 33.80 37.10
CA LYS A 604 -1.26 33.35 35.74
C LYS A 604 -1.33 31.82 35.58
N GLY A 605 -1.28 31.08 36.69
CA GLY A 605 -1.41 29.62 36.73
C GLY A 605 -0.11 28.85 36.53
N TRP A 606 1.05 29.52 36.65
CA TRP A 606 2.39 28.92 36.56
C TRP A 606 3.01 28.65 37.95
N GLN A 607 4.20 28.05 37.98
CA GLN A 607 4.84 27.59 39.21
C GLN A 607 5.69 28.64 39.96
N GLY A 608 5.79 29.87 39.45
CA GLY A 608 6.59 30.95 40.05
C GLY A 608 8.02 31.07 39.51
N LYS A 609 8.36 30.39 38.41
CA LYS A 609 9.66 30.45 37.76
C LYS A 609 9.49 30.59 36.26
N ASP A 610 10.29 31.44 35.64
CA ASP A 610 10.31 31.57 34.19
C ASP A 610 10.77 30.27 33.53
N PHE A 611 10.29 30.02 32.31
CA PHE A 611 10.58 28.80 31.56
C PHE A 611 10.41 29.04 30.06
N TRP A 612 10.90 28.11 29.24
CA TRP A 612 10.72 28.14 27.80
C TRP A 612 9.53 27.28 27.38
N LEU A 613 8.57 27.90 26.71
CA LEU A 613 7.40 27.27 26.13
C LEU A 613 7.61 27.11 24.61
N PRO A 614 7.60 25.88 24.06
CA PRO A 614 7.70 25.67 22.63
C PRO A 614 6.35 25.71 21.92
N ASN A 615 6.36 26.16 20.67
CA ASN A 615 5.30 25.96 19.68
C ASN A 615 5.93 25.49 18.39
N ILE A 616 5.53 24.32 17.89
CA ILE A 616 6.01 23.78 16.63
C ILE A 616 4.92 23.85 15.56
N LYS A 617 5.29 24.32 14.37
CA LYS A 617 4.48 24.26 13.16
C LYS A 617 5.22 23.39 12.16
N LEU A 618 4.61 22.24 11.84
CA LEU A 618 5.16 21.33 10.84
C LEU A 618 5.03 21.96 9.44
N PRO A 619 5.98 21.69 8.54
CA PRO A 619 5.93 22.14 7.14
C PRO A 619 4.76 21.51 6.35
N HIS A 620 4.56 22.01 5.14
CA HIS A 620 3.61 21.54 4.12
C HIS A 620 2.16 21.49 4.62
N LYS A 621 1.49 22.65 4.52
CA LYS A 621 0.08 22.80 4.87
C LYS A 621 -0.78 21.74 4.19
N GLY A 622 -1.44 20.90 4.98
CA GLY A 622 -2.38 19.89 4.47
C GLY A 622 -1.86 18.46 4.46
N LEU A 623 -0.61 18.18 4.86
CA LEU A 623 -0.20 16.83 5.25
C LEU A 623 -0.78 16.47 6.62
N VAL A 624 -1.12 15.20 6.84
CA VAL A 624 -1.60 14.65 8.09
C VAL A 624 -0.69 13.49 8.49
N TYR A 625 -0.11 13.58 9.67
CA TYR A 625 0.78 12.61 10.29
C TYR A 625 -0.06 11.77 11.24
N TRP A 626 -0.32 10.52 10.85
CA TRP A 626 -1.08 9.54 11.60
C TRP A 626 -0.13 8.67 12.41
N GLY A 627 -0.60 8.30 13.60
CA GLY A 627 0.17 7.51 14.55
C GLY A 627 -0.70 7.11 15.73
N VAL A 628 -0.31 6.03 16.37
CA VAL A 628 -0.93 5.47 17.57
C VAL A 628 -0.59 6.37 18.77
N LYS A 629 -1.47 6.42 19.77
CA LYS A 629 -1.22 7.10 21.05
C LYS A 629 -0.49 6.23 22.04
#